data_AF-A0A497N990-F1
#
_entry.id   AF-A0A497N990-F1
#
_cell.length_a   1.000
_cell.length_b   1.000
_cell.length_c   1.000
_cell.angle_alpha   90.00
_cell.angle_beta   90.00
_cell.angle_gamma   90.00
#
_symmetry.space_group_name_H-M   'P 1'
#
loop_
_entity.id
_entity.type
_entity.pdbx_description
1 polymer ?
#
loop_
_entity_poly.entity_id
_entity_poly.type
_entity_poly.pdbx_seq_one_letter_code
_entity_poly.pdbx_strand_id
1 'polypeptide(L)'
;MPRKLPRRSLKRWSGKGKGFSPAFKPRPFHPAPVMEGEEYEVKGEAEGRKGDGIAKIEGFTIFVEGLRVGETARVKIVSVRPRFAIAVKSTGGEP
;
A
#
# COMPACT_ATOMS: atom_id res chain seq x y z
N MET A 1 -16.07 61.90 -42.45
CA MET A 1 -16.54 60.53 -42.70
C MET A 1 -15.49 59.53 -42.20
N PRO A 2 -15.68 58.83 -41.06
CA PRO A 2 -14.75 57.77 -40.65
C PRO A 2 -15.11 56.44 -41.34
N ARG A 3 -14.10 55.79 -41.90
CA ARG A 3 -14.20 54.51 -42.63
C ARG A 3 -14.48 53.36 -41.66
N LYS A 4 -15.56 52.60 -41.90
CA LYS A 4 -15.93 51.38 -41.16
C LYS A 4 -14.85 50.31 -41.29
N LEU A 5 -14.29 49.85 -40.16
CA LEU A 5 -13.52 48.61 -40.07
C LEU A 5 -14.45 47.43 -39.70
N PRO A 6 -14.15 46.20 -40.14
CA PRO A 6 -15.07 45.07 -40.07
C PRO A 6 -15.25 44.52 -38.65
N ARG A 7 -16.51 44.27 -38.28
CA ARG A 7 -16.89 43.54 -37.06
C ARG A 7 -16.62 42.06 -37.27
N ARG A 8 -15.44 41.59 -36.88
CA ARG A 8 -15.17 40.15 -36.81
C ARG A 8 -14.15 39.85 -35.72
N SER A 9 -14.64 39.46 -34.55
CA SER A 9 -13.90 38.57 -33.65
C SER A 9 -14.85 37.94 -32.64
N LEU A 10 -15.14 36.67 -32.91
CA LEU A 10 -15.46 35.60 -31.98
C LEU A 10 -15.96 35.96 -30.56
N LYS A 11 -17.21 35.57 -30.32
CA LYS A 11 -17.61 34.63 -29.27
C LYS A 11 -16.44 34.16 -28.38
N ARG A 12 -16.27 34.78 -27.22
CA ARG A 12 -15.58 34.17 -26.08
C ARG A 12 -16.52 34.16 -24.89
N TRP A 13 -17.17 33.01 -24.78
CA TRP A 13 -17.88 32.45 -23.64
C TRP A 13 -17.44 33.05 -22.31
N SER A 14 -18.36 33.80 -21.70
CA SER A 14 -18.42 34.02 -20.27
C SER A 14 -18.75 32.68 -19.60
N GLY A 15 -17.74 32.04 -19.01
CA GLY A 15 -17.90 30.83 -18.20
C GLY A 15 -16.95 30.89 -17.03
N LYS A 16 -17.29 31.67 -16.01
CA LYS A 16 -16.53 31.78 -14.76
C LYS A 16 -17.44 31.48 -13.57
N GLY A 17 -17.19 30.32 -12.97
CA GLY A 17 -17.78 29.80 -11.74
C GLY A 17 -17.35 28.34 -11.66
N LYS A 18 -16.13 28.01 -11.24
CA LYS A 18 -15.57 28.06 -9.88
C LYS A 18 -16.47 27.35 -8.87
N GLY A 19 -16.10 26.10 -8.56
CA GLY A 19 -16.42 25.46 -7.29
C GLY A 19 -17.11 24.12 -7.39
N PHE A 20 -16.37 23.05 -7.68
CA PHE A 20 -16.47 21.80 -6.92
C PHE A 20 -15.22 20.97 -7.23
N SER A 21 -14.21 21.14 -6.40
CA SER A 21 -13.08 20.21 -6.34
C SER A 21 -13.66 18.80 -6.09
N PRO A 22 -13.23 17.73 -6.79
CA PRO A 22 -13.61 16.37 -6.40
C PRO A 22 -12.81 16.00 -5.15
N ALA A 23 -13.19 16.57 -4.01
CA ALA A 23 -12.51 16.43 -2.74
C ALA A 23 -13.14 15.28 -1.94
N PHE A 24 -12.94 14.05 -2.41
CA PHE A 24 -12.82 12.82 -1.61
C PHE A 24 -12.73 11.67 -2.61
N LYS A 25 -11.55 11.42 -3.16
CA LYS A 25 -11.26 10.06 -3.62
C LYS A 25 -11.08 9.26 -2.33
N PRO A 26 -11.98 8.32 -1.97
CA PRO A 26 -11.64 7.37 -0.92
C PRO A 26 -10.31 6.75 -1.35
N ARG A 27 -9.29 6.84 -0.49
CA ARG A 27 -8.07 6.09 -0.74
C ARG A 27 -8.54 4.65 -0.93
N PRO A 28 -8.18 3.99 -2.05
CA PRO A 28 -8.57 2.60 -2.22
C PRO A 28 -8.13 1.87 -0.95
N PHE A 29 -9.08 1.18 -0.31
CA PHE A 29 -8.74 0.23 0.72
C PHE A 29 -7.77 -0.73 0.05
N HIS A 30 -6.48 -0.61 0.36
CA HIS A 30 -5.52 -1.58 -0.12
C HIS A 30 -5.87 -2.85 0.66
N PRO A 31 -6.40 -3.91 0.02
CA PRO A 31 -6.55 -5.18 0.70
C PRO A 31 -5.16 -5.53 1.24
N ALA A 32 -5.10 -5.99 2.49
CA ALA A 32 -3.84 -6.49 3.02
C ALA A 32 -3.36 -7.59 2.05
N PRO A 33 -2.10 -7.54 1.58
CA PRO A 33 -1.59 -8.51 0.61
C PRO A 33 -1.42 -9.93 1.20
N VAL A 34 -1.84 -10.11 2.45
CA VAL A 34 -1.71 -11.36 3.21
C VAL A 34 -3.07 -11.74 3.79
N MET A 35 -3.37 -13.03 3.74
CA MET A 35 -4.58 -13.61 4.32
C MET A 35 -4.27 -14.32 5.64
N GLU A 36 -5.20 -14.23 6.60
CA GLU A 36 -5.13 -14.97 7.85
C GLU A 36 -5.23 -16.48 7.60
N GLY A 37 -4.35 -17.26 8.21
CA GLY A 37 -4.33 -18.73 8.10
C GLY A 37 -3.56 -19.28 6.89
N GLU A 38 -3.13 -18.43 5.97
CA GLU A 38 -2.31 -18.83 4.82
C GLU A 38 -0.81 -18.89 5.15
N GLU A 39 -0.11 -19.72 4.39
CA GLU A 39 1.34 -19.86 4.45
C GLU A 39 1.97 -19.12 3.28
N TYR A 40 2.92 -18.24 3.60
CA TYR A 40 3.69 -17.51 2.60
C TYR A 40 5.16 -17.81 2.77
N GLU A 41 5.86 -17.85 1.63
CA GLU A 41 7.30 -17.88 1.61
C GLU A 41 7.82 -16.44 1.62
N VAL A 42 8.48 -16.06 2.70
CA VAL A 42 9.00 -14.71 2.87
C VAL A 42 10.48 -14.74 3.16
N LYS A 43 11.17 -13.71 2.69
CA LYS A 43 12.57 -13.48 3.00
C LYS A 43 12.68 -12.50 4.17
N GLY A 44 13.43 -12.90 5.20
CA GLY A 44 13.78 -11.99 6.29
C GLY A 44 14.75 -10.93 5.78
N GLU A 45 14.34 -9.67 5.78
CA GLU A 45 15.22 -8.55 5.42
C GLU A 45 15.94 -7.97 6.64
N ALA A 46 15.32 -8.07 7.82
CA ALA A 46 15.86 -7.54 9.06
C ALA A 46 15.43 -8.37 10.27
N GLU A 47 16.19 -8.26 11.36
CA GLU A 47 15.91 -8.84 12.66
C GLU A 47 15.79 -7.69 13.66
N GLY A 48 14.76 -7.74 14.49
CA GLY A 48 14.63 -6.87 15.64
C GLY A 48 15.54 -7.32 16.77
N ARG A 49 15.92 -6.39 17.67
CA ARG A 49 16.76 -6.68 18.85
C ARG A 49 16.18 -7.73 19.80
N LYS A 50 14.89 -8.05 19.67
CA LYS A 50 14.17 -9.05 20.47
C LYS A 50 14.20 -10.46 19.85
N GLY A 51 14.82 -10.64 18.68
CA GLY A 51 14.79 -11.91 17.95
C GLY A 51 13.55 -12.09 17.07
N ASP A 52 12.76 -11.03 16.87
CA ASP A 52 11.65 -11.02 15.91
C ASP A 52 12.19 -10.77 14.50
N GLY A 53 11.91 -11.66 13.56
CA GLY A 53 12.25 -11.44 12.15
C GLY A 53 11.23 -10.54 11.47
N ILE A 54 11.73 -9.59 10.69
CA ILE A 54 10.92 -8.63 9.94
C ILE A 54 10.98 -9.01 8.47
N ALA A 55 9.81 -9.33 7.92
CA ALA A 55 9.60 -9.50 6.49
C ALA A 55 8.75 -8.35 5.95
N LYS A 56 9.00 -7.98 4.69
CA LYS A 56 8.19 -7.00 3.97
C LYS A 56 7.68 -7.60 2.67
N ILE A 57 6.38 -7.49 2.45
CA ILE A 57 5.72 -7.85 1.19
C ILE A 57 5.01 -6.60 0.67
N GLU A 58 5.44 -6.06 -0.47
CA GLU A 58 4.81 -4.90 -1.14
C GLU A 58 4.59 -3.68 -0.21
N GLY A 59 5.50 -3.47 0.75
CA GLY A 59 5.40 -2.39 1.75
C GLY A 59 4.53 -2.72 2.97
N PHE A 60 3.98 -3.93 3.05
CA PHE A 60 3.31 -4.47 4.22
C PHE A 60 4.31 -5.20 5.13
N THR A 61 4.32 -4.84 6.41
CA THR A 61 5.29 -5.39 7.38
C THR A 61 4.72 -6.62 8.05
N ILE A 62 5.47 -7.70 8.07
CA ILE A 62 5.09 -8.97 8.69
C ILE A 62 6.11 -9.28 9.76
N PHE A 63 5.62 -9.42 10.99
CA PHE A 63 6.42 -9.86 12.12
C PHE A 63 6.36 -11.37 12.19
N VAL A 64 7.51 -12.01 12.12
CA VAL A 64 7.64 -13.46 12.12
C VAL A 64 8.51 -13.90 13.29
N GLU A 65 7.93 -14.69 14.19
CA GLU A 65 8.67 -15.29 15.29
C GLU A 65 9.60 -16.39 14.77
N GLY A 66 10.89 -16.30 15.10
CA GLY A 66 11.91 -17.28 14.69
C GLY A 66 12.42 -17.16 13.24
N LEU A 67 12.07 -16.09 12.52
CA LEU A 67 12.64 -15.80 11.20
C LEU A 67 14.00 -15.11 11.34
N ARG A 68 15.02 -15.65 10.66
CA ARG A 68 16.36 -15.06 10.60
C ARG A 68 16.55 -14.19 9.38
N VAL A 69 17.42 -13.18 9.49
CA VAL A 69 17.80 -12.32 8.37
C VAL A 69 18.54 -13.11 7.31
N GLY A 70 18.18 -12.90 6.05
CA GLY A 70 18.84 -13.51 4.91
C GLY A 70 18.39 -14.95 4.61
N GLU A 71 17.57 -15.55 5.47
CA GLU A 71 16.93 -16.84 5.22
C GLU A 71 15.53 -16.64 4.62
N THR A 72 15.17 -17.52 3.70
CA THR A 72 13.80 -17.64 3.20
C THR A 72 13.12 -18.74 4.00
N ALA A 73 12.01 -18.44 4.65
CA ALA A 73 11.26 -19.43 5.42
C ALA A 73 9.77 -19.35 5.10
N ARG A 74 9.09 -20.49 5.29
CA ARG A 74 7.64 -20.57 5.24
C ARG A 74 7.05 -20.11 6.56
N VAL A 75 6.15 -19.13 6.47
CA VAL A 75 5.53 -18.50 7.62
C VAL A 75 4.03 -18.64 7.50
N LYS A 76 3.38 -19.00 8.60
CA LYS A 76 1.93 -19.09 8.68
C LYS A 76 1.38 -17.82 9.32
N ILE A 77 0.53 -17.10 8.60
CA ILE A 77 -0.11 -15.89 9.13
C ILE A 77 -1.13 -16.32 10.19
N VAL A 78 -0.95 -15.82 11.42
CA VAL A 78 -1.88 -16.08 12.53
C VAL A 78 -2.95 -15.00 12.62
N SER A 79 -2.55 -13.74 12.42
CA SER A 79 -3.48 -12.61 12.46
C SER A 79 -2.98 -11.45 11.61
N VAL A 80 -3.91 -10.79 10.91
CA VAL A 80 -3.64 -9.63 10.05
C VAL A 80 -4.25 -8.40 10.70
N ARG A 81 -3.43 -7.37 10.90
CA ARG A 81 -3.86 -6.05 11.34
C ARG A 81 -3.87 -5.06 10.18
N PRO A 82 -4.50 -3.88 10.32
CA PRO A 82 -4.60 -2.91 9.22
C PRO A 82 -3.27 -2.39 8.66
N ARG A 83 -2.15 -2.56 9.37
CA ARG A 83 -0.82 -2.06 8.96
C ARG A 83 0.29 -3.12 8.97
N PHE A 84 0.03 -4.27 9.58
CA PHE A 84 1.03 -5.33 9.74
C PHE A 84 0.36 -6.68 9.97
N ALA A 85 1.06 -7.78 9.72
CA ALA A 85 0.61 -9.12 10.09
C ALA A 85 1.56 -9.76 11.11
N ILE A 86 1.01 -10.68 11.88
CA ILE A 86 1.74 -11.55 12.79
C ILE A 86 1.72 -12.94 12.18
N ALA A 87 2.89 -13.52 12.04
CA ALA A 87 3.07 -14.86 11.52
C ALA A 87 4.05 -15.65 12.40
N VAL A 88 3.96 -16.96 12.29
CA VAL A 88 4.86 -17.89 12.98
C VAL A 88 5.63 -18.67 11.93
N LYS A 89 6.95 -18.80 12.07
CA LYS A 89 7.75 -19.65 11.19
C LYS A 89 7.29 -21.10 11.37
N SER A 90 6.97 -21.79 10.27
CA SER A 90 6.55 -23.20 10.26
C SER A 90 7.69 -24.19 10.57
N THR A 91 8.73 -23.75 11.28
CA THR A 91 9.84 -24.62 11.66
C THR A 91 9.33 -25.62 12.69
N GLY A 92 9.04 -26.84 12.23
CA GLY A 92 9.02 -28.02 13.07
C GLY A 92 10.41 -28.17 13.69
N GLY A 93 10.60 -27.53 14.84
CA GLY A 93 11.77 -27.66 15.69
C GLY A 93 11.39 -28.44 16.93
N GLU A 94 11.32 -29.76 16.79
CA GLU A 94 11.60 -30.71 17.86
C GLU A 94 12.84 -31.50 17.39
N PRO A 95 13.71 -32.00 18.30
CA PRO A 95 13.35 -32.74 19.51
C PRO A 95 13.58 -32.02 20.85
#